data_AF-A0AAV5T6I8-F1
#
_entry.id   AF-A0AAV5T6I8-F1
#
_cell.length_a   1.000
_cell.length_b   1.000
_cell.length_c   1.000
_cell.angle_alpha   90.00
_cell.angle_beta   90.00
_cell.angle_gamma   90.00
#
_symmetry.space_group_name_H-M   'P 1'
#
loop_
_entity.id
_entity.type
_entity.pdbx_description
1 polymer ?
#
loop_
_entity_poly.entity_id
_entity_poly.type
_entity_poly.pdbx_seq_one_letter_code
_entity_poly.pdbx_strand_id
1 'polypeptide(L)'
;KDRLRLRLTCLAFEKLVANTHAGYLKKVDIMAHKSLYGLPPRFMFIIDQVTFQFKHTGFEKGVQLRHRLFSGASVETLNFIRVNDIFIPFLRQFTSNITTEKILAPIKGY
;
A
#
# COMPACT_ATOMS: atom_id res chain seq x y z
N LYS A 1 -29.30 25.00 -10.61
CA LYS A 1 -28.04 25.68 -10.19
C LYS A 1 -27.23 24.85 -9.19
N ASP A 2 -27.86 24.18 -8.22
CA ASP A 2 -27.13 23.47 -7.15
C ASP A 2 -26.40 22.20 -7.57
N ARG A 3 -26.97 21.45 -8.53
CA ARG A 3 -26.31 20.24 -9.08
C ARG A 3 -24.97 20.52 -9.76
N LEU A 4 -24.85 21.67 -10.43
CA LEU A 4 -23.61 22.09 -11.09
C LEU A 4 -22.57 22.52 -10.06
N ARG A 5 -22.99 23.25 -9.02
CA ARG A 5 -22.13 23.65 -7.91
C ARG A 5 -21.58 22.45 -7.15
N LEU A 6 -22.43 21.47 -6.83
CA LEU A 6 -22.00 20.25 -6.15
C LEU A 6 -20.95 19.47 -6.97
N ARG A 7 -21.16 19.33 -8.29
CA ARG A 7 -20.18 18.68 -9.18
C ARG A 7 -18.84 19.42 -9.21
N LEU A 8 -18.86 20.75 -9.27
CA LEU A 8 -17.63 21.55 -9.26
C LEU A 8 -16.91 21.45 -7.91
N THR A 9 -17.64 21.39 -6.80
CA THR A 9 -17.06 21.14 -5.46
C THR A 9 -16.43 19.76 -5.38
N CYS A 10 -17.11 18.71 -5.83
CA CYS A 10 -16.54 17.35 -5.88
C CYS A 10 -15.25 17.31 -6.72
N LEU A 11 -15.26 17.91 -7.92
CA LEU A 11 -14.07 18.01 -8.78
C LEU A 11 -12.93 18.81 -8.14
N ALA A 12 -13.24 19.89 -7.44
CA ALA A 12 -12.25 20.68 -6.71
C ALA A 12 -11.66 19.88 -5.54
N PHE A 13 -12.49 19.08 -4.86
CA PHE A 13 -12.07 18.19 -3.78
C PHE A 13 -11.22 17.04 -4.30
N GLU A 14 -11.60 16.40 -5.40
CA GLU A 14 -10.80 15.37 -6.08
C GLU A 14 -9.44 15.93 -6.53
N LYS A 15 -9.41 17.12 -7.12
CA LYS A 15 -8.15 17.81 -7.49
C LYS A 15 -7.31 18.17 -6.27
N LEU A 16 -7.94 18.61 -5.17
CA LEU A 16 -7.24 18.90 -3.92
C LEU A 16 -6.63 17.63 -3.33
N VAL A 17 -7.39 16.53 -3.28
CA VAL A 17 -6.94 15.21 -2.82
C VAL A 17 -5.82 14.65 -3.70
N ALA A 18 -5.93 14.80 -5.03
CA ALA A 18 -4.90 14.40 -5.98
C ALA A 18 -3.62 15.24 -5.81
N ASN A 19 -3.76 16.56 -5.58
CA ASN A 19 -2.62 17.47 -5.43
C ASN A 19 -1.93 17.36 -4.06
N THR A 20 -2.64 16.98 -3.00
CA THR A 20 -2.04 16.74 -1.68
C THR A 20 -1.36 15.38 -1.57
N HIS A 21 -1.46 14.53 -2.60
CA HIS A 21 -1.02 13.12 -2.59
C HIS A 21 -1.66 12.30 -1.45
N ALA A 22 -2.68 12.86 -0.79
CA ALA A 22 -3.40 12.26 0.32
C ALA A 22 -4.50 11.34 -0.24
N GLY A 23 -4.10 10.33 -1.01
CA GLY A 23 -5.01 9.25 -1.37
C GLY A 23 -5.48 8.54 -0.10
N TYR A 24 -6.78 8.30 0.03
CA TYR A 24 -7.32 7.44 1.08
C TYR A 24 -7.50 6.03 0.51
N LEU A 25 -6.88 5.04 1.15
CA LEU A 25 -6.99 3.63 0.80
C LEU A 25 -7.72 2.90 1.93
N LYS A 26 -8.82 2.24 1.62
CA LYS A 26 -9.60 1.52 2.63
C LYS A 26 -8.84 0.32 3.18
N LYS A 27 -8.18 -0.43 2.32
CA LYS A 27 -7.46 -1.62 2.73
C LYS A 27 -6.21 -1.83 1.89
N VAL A 28 -5.09 -2.07 2.57
CA VAL A 28 -3.84 -2.48 1.94
C VAL A 28 -3.38 -3.79 2.59
N ASP A 29 -3.28 -4.84 1.79
CA ASP A 29 -2.72 -6.12 2.22
C ASP A 29 -1.29 -6.24 1.67
N ILE A 30 -0.33 -6.40 2.58
CA ILE A 30 1.06 -6.63 2.25
C ILE A 30 1.39 -8.10 2.55
N MET A 31 1.81 -8.83 1.52
CA MET A 31 2.16 -10.24 1.63
C MET A 31 3.61 -10.49 1.23
N ALA A 32 4.31 -11.26 2.05
CA ALA A 32 5.63 -11.77 1.73
C ALA A 32 5.60 -13.30 1.69
N HIS A 33 5.86 -13.89 0.53
CA HIS A 33 5.95 -15.34 0.41
C HIS A 33 7.36 -15.81 0.73
N LYS A 34 7.48 -16.78 1.65
CA LYS A 34 8.70 -17.58 1.80
C LYS A 34 9.04 -18.24 0.47
N SER A 35 10.34 -18.40 0.21
CA SER A 35 10.85 -19.23 -0.88
C SER A 35 10.29 -20.64 -0.73
N LEU A 36 9.37 -21.04 -1.60
CA LEU A 36 8.85 -22.40 -1.69
C LEU A 36 9.59 -23.11 -2.82
N TYR A 37 10.12 -24.30 -2.55
CA TYR A 37 10.74 -25.18 -3.55
C TYR A 37 11.88 -24.51 -4.37
N GLY A 38 12.74 -23.73 -3.73
CA GLY A 38 13.86 -23.04 -4.39
C GLY A 38 13.47 -21.83 -5.24
N LEU A 39 12.20 -21.43 -5.25
CA LEU A 39 11.76 -20.21 -5.93
C LEU A 39 12.13 -18.97 -5.13
N PRO A 40 12.62 -17.90 -5.77
CA PRO A 40 12.98 -16.68 -5.08
C PRO A 40 11.77 -16.09 -4.35
N PRO A 41 11.97 -15.55 -3.14
CA PRO A 41 10.90 -14.93 -2.37
C PRO A 41 10.18 -13.87 -3.20
N ARG A 42 8.86 -13.79 -3.02
CA ARG A 42 8.01 -12.83 -3.72
C ARG A 42 7.33 -11.92 -2.72
N PHE A 43 7.21 -10.68 -3.13
CA PHE A 43 6.50 -9.66 -2.39
C PHE A 43 5.28 -9.24 -3.19
N MET A 44 4.18 -9.09 -2.49
CA MET A 44 2.92 -8.67 -3.07
C MET A 44 2.35 -7.56 -2.22
N PHE A 45 1.91 -6.50 -2.85
CA PHE A 45 1.04 -5.52 -2.19
C PHE A 45 -0.26 -5.42 -2.98
N ILE A 46 -1.36 -5.46 -2.25
CA ILE A 46 -2.71 -5.46 -2.80
C ILE A 46 -3.41 -4.22 -2.25
N ILE A 47 -3.99 -3.44 -3.16
CA ILE A 47 -4.79 -2.27 -2.85
C ILE A 47 -6.15 -2.52 -3.48
N ASP A 48 -7.15 -2.78 -2.66
CA ASP A 48 -8.49 -3.24 -3.08
C ASP A 48 -8.41 -4.41 -4.08
N GLN A 49 -8.66 -4.17 -5.37
CA GLN A 49 -8.64 -5.18 -6.43
C GLN A 49 -7.33 -5.20 -7.25
N VAL A 50 -6.41 -4.28 -6.98
CA VAL A 50 -5.16 -4.15 -7.75
C VAL A 50 -4.03 -4.84 -7.01
N THR A 51 -3.38 -5.78 -7.71
CA THR A 51 -2.27 -6.56 -7.16
C THR A 51 -0.97 -6.20 -7.85
N PHE A 52 0.05 -5.87 -7.05
CA PHE A 52 1.39 -5.59 -7.54
C PHE A 52 2.34 -6.65 -6.97
N GLN A 53 3.06 -7.33 -7.86
CA GLN A 53 3.95 -8.43 -7.50
C GLN A 53 5.39 -8.12 -7.89
N PHE A 54 6.30 -8.30 -6.94
CA PHE A 54 7.73 -8.08 -7.11
C PHE A 54 8.51 -9.34 -6.74
N LYS A 55 9.55 -9.62 -7.52
CA LYS A 55 10.59 -10.59 -7.13
C LYS A 55 11.47 -9.94 -6.05
N HIS A 56 12.18 -10.75 -5.27
CA HIS A 56 13.15 -10.28 -4.28
C HIS A 56 14.15 -9.24 -4.84
N THR A 57 14.62 -9.41 -6.07
CA THR A 57 15.52 -8.42 -6.72
C THR A 57 14.84 -7.13 -7.15
N GLY A 58 13.51 -7.05 -7.04
CA GLY A 58 12.68 -5.92 -7.45
C GLY A 58 12.12 -5.09 -6.29
N PHE A 59 12.55 -5.32 -5.05
CA PHE A 59 12.04 -4.60 -3.89
C PHE A 59 12.20 -3.09 -3.98
N GLU A 60 13.39 -2.62 -4.34
CA GLU A 60 13.66 -1.18 -4.45
C GLU A 60 12.72 -0.53 -5.46
N LYS A 61 12.43 -1.22 -6.57
CA LYS A 61 11.46 -0.75 -7.56
C LYS A 61 10.05 -0.70 -6.98
N GLY A 62 9.67 -1.66 -6.12
CA GLY A 62 8.40 -1.64 -5.39
C GLY A 62 8.29 -0.46 -4.43
N VAL A 63 9.35 -0.16 -3.67
CA VAL A 63 9.41 1.02 -2.80
C VAL A 63 9.31 2.30 -3.62
N GLN A 64 10.08 2.43 -4.70
CA GLN A 64 10.05 3.60 -5.58
C GLN A 64 8.68 3.80 -6.21
N LEU A 65 8.05 2.73 -6.71
CA LEU A 65 6.71 2.77 -7.28
C LEU A 65 5.70 3.24 -6.24
N ARG A 66 5.75 2.67 -5.04
CA ARG A 66 4.89 3.08 -3.93
C ARG A 66 5.12 4.55 -3.58
N HIS A 67 6.37 5.00 -3.47
CA HIS A 67 6.67 6.38 -3.13
C HIS A 67 6.14 7.36 -4.19
N ARG A 68 6.18 6.98 -5.47
CA ARG A 68 5.60 7.81 -6.55
C ARG A 68 4.07 7.84 -6.54
N LEU A 69 3.43 6.72 -6.22
CA LEU A 69 1.98 6.58 -6.32
C LEU A 69 1.24 6.99 -5.04
N PHE A 70 1.87 6.84 -3.88
CA PHE A 70 1.20 6.85 -2.57
C PHE A 70 2.02 7.60 -1.50
N SER A 71 2.83 8.59 -1.86
CA SER A 71 3.50 9.43 -0.86
C SER A 71 2.48 10.26 -0.10
N GLY A 72 2.30 10.03 1.20
CA GLY A 72 1.30 10.75 2.00
C GLY A 72 -0.11 10.17 1.94
N ALA A 73 -0.28 8.97 1.39
CA ALA A 73 -1.57 8.27 1.43
C ALA A 73 -1.95 7.88 2.86
N SER A 74 -3.23 8.04 3.20
CA SER A 74 -3.82 7.49 4.40
C SER A 74 -4.42 6.12 4.11
N VAL A 75 -4.19 5.17 5.01
CA VAL A 75 -4.71 3.81 4.90
C VAL A 75 -5.56 3.50 6.13
N GLU A 76 -6.83 3.16 5.94
CA GLU A 76 -7.71 2.79 7.06
C GLU A 76 -7.20 1.51 7.73
N THR A 77 -6.99 0.46 6.94
CA THR A 77 -6.51 -0.84 7.43
C THR A 77 -5.29 -1.30 6.67
N LEU A 78 -4.15 -1.40 7.36
CA LEU A 78 -2.93 -2.00 6.84
C LEU A 78 -2.75 -3.39 7.44
N ASN A 79 -2.70 -4.41 6.58
CA ASN A 79 -2.63 -5.79 7.00
C ASN A 79 -1.35 -6.45 6.48
N PHE A 80 -0.65 -7.14 7.36
CA PHE A 80 0.58 -7.84 7.05
C PHE A 80 0.34 -9.34 7.09
N ILE A 81 0.50 -10.02 5.96
CA ILE A 81 0.19 -11.43 5.82
C ILE A 81 1.48 -12.21 5.54
N ARG A 82 1.74 -13.24 6.35
CA ARG A 82 2.88 -14.17 6.19
C ARG A 82 4.26 -13.49 6.13
N VAL A 83 4.37 -12.30 6.72
CA VAL A 83 5.63 -11.55 6.79
C VAL A 83 6.63 -12.31 7.66
N ASN A 84 7.85 -12.46 7.17
CA ASN A 84 8.98 -12.97 7.96
C ASN A 84 9.98 -11.83 8.26
N ASP A 85 10.88 -12.09 9.20
CA ASP A 85 11.81 -11.08 9.73
C ASP A 85 12.73 -10.46 8.66
N ILE A 86 13.04 -11.20 7.59
CA ILE A 86 13.87 -10.74 6.46
C ILE A 86 13.20 -9.56 5.74
N PHE A 87 11.86 -9.49 5.75
CA PHE A 87 11.12 -8.44 5.08
C PHE A 87 10.88 -7.20 5.95
N ILE A 88 11.18 -7.23 7.26
CA ILE A 88 10.90 -6.11 8.17
C ILE A 88 11.60 -4.80 7.73
N PRO A 89 12.88 -4.79 7.31
CA PRO A 89 13.53 -3.57 6.81
C PRO A 89 12.81 -2.99 5.58
N PHE A 90 12.43 -3.86 4.66
CA PHE A 90 11.66 -3.47 3.48
C PHE A 90 10.29 -2.91 3.88
N LEU A 91 9.57 -3.54 4.80
CA LEU A 91 8.26 -3.06 5.23
C LEU A 91 8.34 -1.68 5.83
N ARG A 92 9.35 -1.41 6.67
CA ARG A 92 9.57 -0.06 7.23
C ARG A 92 9.76 0.98 6.12
N GLN A 93 10.54 0.64 5.10
CA GLN A 93 10.74 1.54 3.96
C GLN A 93 9.46 1.70 3.14
N PHE A 94 8.74 0.60 2.90
CA PHE A 94 7.48 0.56 2.17
C PHE A 94 6.31 1.17 2.94
N THR A 95 6.38 1.39 4.25
CA THR A 95 5.34 2.06 5.04
C THR A 95 5.75 3.47 5.51
N SER A 96 6.96 3.91 5.20
CA SER A 96 7.42 5.29 5.46
C SER A 96 6.51 6.37 4.84
N ASN A 97 6.00 7.32 5.61
CA ASN A 97 5.06 8.35 5.13
C ASN A 97 3.69 7.82 4.68
N ILE A 98 3.28 6.63 5.11
CA ILE A 98 1.87 6.21 5.11
C ILE A 98 1.31 6.47 6.51
N THR A 99 0.18 7.14 6.59
CA THR A 99 -0.59 7.25 7.84
C THR A 99 -1.58 6.09 7.90
N THR A 100 -1.64 5.37 9.01
CA THR A 100 -2.56 4.23 9.16
C THR A 100 -3.46 4.41 10.37
N GLU A 101 -4.75 4.14 10.23
CA GLU A 101 -5.67 4.15 11.38
C GLU A 101 -5.63 2.82 12.15
N LYS A 102 -5.50 1.69 11.44
CA LYS A 102 -5.42 0.34 12.02
C LYS A 102 -4.29 -0.46 11.37
N ILE A 103 -3.51 -1.13 12.22
CA ILE A 103 -2.50 -2.10 11.79
C ILE A 103 -2.94 -3.49 12.26
N LEU A 104 -3.12 -4.40 11.31
CA LEU A 104 -3.35 -5.82 11.58
C LEU A 104 -2.02 -6.56 11.41
N ALA A 105 -1.48 -7.02 12.53
CA ALA A 105 -0.29 -7.86 12.55
C ALA A 105 -0.59 -9.25 11.99
N PRO A 106 0.41 -9.95 11.41
CA PRO A 106 0.20 -11.29 10.88
C PRO A 106 -0.33 -12.20 11.99
N ILE A 107 -1.48 -12.84 11.74
CA ILE A 107 -1.89 -14.01 12.49
C ILE A 107 -0.74 -15.01 12.31
N LYS A 108 -0.02 -15.30 13.40
CA LYS A 108 0.96 -16.39 13.44
C LYS A 108 0.21 -17.68 13.13
N GLY A 109 0.15 -18.05 11.86
CA GLY A 109 -0.16 -19.40 11.45
C GLY A 109 1.00 -20.28 11.87
N TYR A 110 0.74 -21.12 12.87
CA TYR A 110 1.59 -22.24 13.27
C TYR A 110 1.94 -23.11 12.05
#